data_AF-A0A523XU37-F1
#
_entry.id   AF-A0A523XU37-F1
#
_cell.length_a   1.000
_cell.length_b   1.000
_cell.length_c   1.000
_cell.angle_alpha   90.00
_cell.angle_beta   90.00
_cell.angle_gamma   90.00
#
_symmetry.space_group_name_H-M   'P 1'
#
loop_
_entity.id
_entity.type
_entity.pdbx_description
1 polymer ?
#
loop_
_entity_poly.entity_id
_entity_poly.type
_entity_poly.pdbx_seq_one_letter_code
_entity_poly.pdbx_strand_id
1 'polypeptide(L)'
;MFPVLLALALLFDFLNGIHDSSNIVATVISSHALRPRVALFLAAIATFAGPFLFGVAVATTIGKGLLDQNALQANVIIAALISAILWNLITWYLGIPSSSSHALIGGLLGASVLSSGLLVLQLDGLIKILVALFISPILGFVVGFFVIRLTFWVVRDASPRISHFFRRIQILTLIGLGLSHGTNDAQKTMGVITLGLVLVGDMQDFHVPLWVIAASAAAIALGTSLGGWQLIRTLGGKMFRIRPIHGFTSHIAGASVILVAALLGGPVSTTQVMSSAIIG
;
A
#
# COMPACT_ATOMS: atom_id res chain seq x y z
N MET A 1 7.61 -9.75 -24.94
CA MET A 1 8.07 -9.54 -23.55
C MET A 1 7.08 -8.74 -22.72
N PHE A 2 6.49 -7.67 -23.24
CA PHE A 2 5.50 -6.86 -22.53
C PHE A 2 4.32 -7.65 -21.91
N PRO A 3 3.66 -8.60 -22.60
CA PRO A 3 2.53 -9.32 -22.00
C PRO A 3 2.89 -10.11 -20.74
N VAL A 4 4.13 -10.62 -20.67
CA VAL A 4 4.64 -11.33 -19.50
C VAL A 4 4.87 -10.35 -18.35
N LEU A 5 5.48 -9.19 -18.62
CA LEU A 5 5.65 -8.13 -17.64
C LEU A 5 4.30 -7.67 -17.08
N LEU A 6 3.33 -7.41 -17.96
CA LEU A 6 1.99 -7.00 -17.59
C LEU A 6 1.31 -8.05 -16.70
N ALA A 7 1.35 -9.33 -17.09
CA ALA A 7 0.77 -10.41 -16.31
C ALA A 7 1.42 -10.52 -14.91
N LEU A 8 2.74 -10.42 -14.82
CA LEU A 8 3.47 -10.46 -13.55
C LEU A 8 3.20 -9.23 -12.69
N ALA A 9 3.13 -8.04 -13.28
CA ALA A 9 2.82 -6.81 -12.54
C ALA A 9 1.40 -6.87 -11.94
N LEU A 10 0.41 -7.31 -12.71
CA LEU A 10 -0.96 -7.50 -12.21
C LEU A 10 -1.04 -8.62 -11.17
N LEU A 11 -0.29 -9.71 -11.34
CA LEU A 11 -0.20 -10.78 -10.34
C LEU A 11 0.42 -10.26 -9.03
N PHE A 12 1.51 -9.49 -9.12
CA PHE A 12 2.12 -8.84 -7.97
C PHE A 12 1.11 -7.94 -7.25
N ASP A 13 0.37 -7.12 -7.98
CA ASP A 13 -0.60 -6.18 -7.40
C ASP A 13 -1.79 -6.90 -6.75
N PHE A 14 -2.26 -7.97 -7.38
CA PHE A 14 -3.28 -8.85 -6.80
C PHE A 14 -2.80 -9.50 -5.50
N LEU A 15 -1.59 -10.08 -5.50
CA LEU A 15 -1.00 -10.66 -4.29
C LEU A 15 -0.75 -9.60 -3.21
N ASN A 16 -0.37 -8.39 -3.61
CA ASN A 16 -0.24 -7.26 -2.71
C ASN A 16 -1.59 -6.93 -2.05
N GLY A 17 -2.68 -6.89 -2.82
CA GLY A 17 -4.03 -6.71 -2.27
C GLY A 17 -4.41 -7.78 -1.25
N ILE A 18 -4.07 -9.04 -1.50
CA ILE A 18 -4.28 -10.13 -0.52
C ILE A 18 -3.48 -9.85 0.78
N HIS A 19 -2.19 -9.53 0.65
CA HIS A 19 -1.31 -9.23 1.78
C HIS A 19 -1.83 -8.06 2.62
N ASP A 20 -2.01 -6.92 1.97
CA ASP A 20 -2.25 -5.64 2.64
C ASP A 20 -3.69 -5.43 3.07
N SER A 21 -4.64 -6.25 2.58
CA SER A 21 -5.99 -6.30 3.14
C SER A 21 -5.97 -6.43 4.66
N SER A 22 -5.00 -7.17 5.21
CA SER A 22 -4.83 -7.36 6.63
C SER A 22 -4.55 -6.05 7.39
N ASN A 23 -3.78 -5.14 6.80
CA ASN A 23 -3.47 -3.83 7.37
C ASN A 23 -4.70 -2.90 7.43
N ILE A 24 -5.66 -3.12 6.54
CA ILE A 24 -6.86 -2.28 6.39
C ILE A 24 -8.01 -2.79 7.25
N VAL A 25 -8.27 -4.11 7.27
CA VAL A 25 -9.49 -4.67 7.88
C VAL A 25 -9.28 -5.30 9.25
N ALA A 26 -8.05 -5.60 9.68
CA ALA A 26 -7.81 -6.37 10.91
C ALA A 26 -8.36 -5.68 12.16
N THR A 27 -8.23 -4.35 12.27
CA THR A 27 -8.73 -3.52 13.38
C THR A 27 -10.26 -3.53 13.47
N VAL A 28 -10.95 -3.40 12.35
CA VAL A 28 -12.43 -3.35 12.27
C VAL A 28 -13.03 -4.73 12.55
N ILE A 29 -12.36 -5.78 12.08
CA ILE A 29 -12.77 -7.17 12.33
C ILE A 29 -12.52 -7.54 13.79
N SER A 30 -11.31 -7.30 14.32
CA SER A 30 -10.95 -7.63 15.70
C SER A 30 -11.75 -6.83 16.74
N SER A 31 -12.10 -5.57 16.44
CA SER A 31 -12.97 -4.75 17.28
C SER A 31 -14.46 -5.08 17.15
N HIS A 32 -14.83 -6.06 16.31
CA HIS A 32 -16.22 -6.47 16.04
C HIS A 32 -17.10 -5.31 15.54
N ALA A 33 -16.50 -4.35 14.85
CA ALA A 33 -17.23 -3.24 14.23
C ALA A 33 -17.95 -3.69 12.96
N LEU A 34 -17.29 -4.49 12.10
CA LEU A 34 -17.87 -5.06 10.88
C LEU A 34 -17.63 -6.56 10.79
N ARG A 35 -18.53 -7.25 10.07
CA ARG A 35 -18.32 -8.63 9.66
C ARG A 35 -17.19 -8.69 8.62
N PRO A 36 -16.32 -9.71 8.65
CA PRO A 36 -15.16 -9.78 7.77
C PRO A 36 -15.47 -9.60 6.28
N ARG A 37 -16.49 -10.29 5.75
CA ARG A 37 -16.89 -10.19 4.33
C ARG A 37 -17.28 -8.76 3.92
N VAL A 38 -17.96 -8.03 4.82
CA VAL A 38 -18.38 -6.65 4.57
C VAL A 38 -17.18 -5.71 4.63
N ALA A 39 -16.27 -5.91 5.58
CA ALA A 39 -15.06 -5.11 5.70
C ALA A 39 -14.16 -5.25 4.47
N LEU A 40 -13.93 -6.49 4.00
CA LEU A 40 -13.12 -6.76 2.80
C LEU A 40 -13.75 -6.17 1.54
N PHE A 41 -15.07 -6.32 1.36
CA PHE A 41 -15.77 -5.77 0.21
C PHE A 41 -15.71 -4.24 0.18
N LEU A 42 -15.95 -3.59 1.33
CA LEU A 42 -15.89 -2.13 1.42
C LEU A 42 -14.47 -1.60 1.19
N ALA A 43 -13.47 -2.27 1.78
CA ALA A 43 -12.07 -1.95 1.55
C ALA A 43 -11.71 -2.09 0.06
N ALA A 44 -12.11 -3.18 -0.60
CA ALA A 44 -11.84 -3.39 -2.02
C ALA A 44 -12.43 -2.29 -2.91
N ILE A 45 -13.68 -1.86 -2.66
CA ILE A 45 -14.30 -0.75 -3.42
C ILE A 45 -13.51 0.55 -3.20
N ALA A 46 -13.16 0.86 -1.96
CA ALA A 46 -12.40 2.05 -1.62
C ALA A 46 -10.99 2.02 -2.27
N THR A 47 -10.29 0.89 -2.18
CA THR A 47 -8.98 0.68 -2.81
C THR A 47 -9.07 0.82 -4.34
N PHE A 48 -10.13 0.30 -4.97
CA PHE A 48 -10.35 0.48 -6.41
C PHE A 48 -10.53 1.96 -6.78
N ALA A 49 -11.28 2.71 -5.99
CA ALA A 49 -11.59 4.11 -6.28
C ALA A 49 -10.39 5.06 -6.07
N GLY A 50 -9.49 4.77 -5.13
CA GLY A 50 -8.40 5.66 -4.72
C GLY A 50 -7.56 6.24 -5.87
N PRO A 51 -7.02 5.42 -6.78
CA PRO A 51 -6.20 5.90 -7.90
C PRO A 51 -6.87 6.91 -8.83
N PHE A 52 -8.20 6.84 -8.96
CA PHE A 52 -8.95 7.74 -9.85
C PHE A 52 -9.16 9.14 -9.27
N LEU A 53 -8.92 9.32 -7.96
CA LEU A 53 -9.24 10.55 -7.25
C LEU A 53 -8.00 11.40 -6.93
N PHE A 54 -6.83 10.79 -6.83
CA PHE A 54 -5.67 11.41 -6.17
C PHE A 54 -4.39 11.44 -7.03
N GLY A 55 -4.53 11.35 -8.35
CA GLY A 55 -3.42 11.49 -9.31
C GLY A 55 -2.49 10.27 -9.39
N VAL A 56 -1.27 10.47 -9.92
CA VAL A 56 -0.31 9.39 -10.28
C VAL A 56 1.15 9.67 -9.85
N ALA A 57 1.33 10.44 -8.77
CA ALA A 57 2.66 10.90 -8.33
C ALA A 57 3.60 9.76 -7.87
N VAL A 58 3.08 8.72 -7.22
CA VAL A 58 3.84 7.52 -6.85
C VAL A 58 4.23 6.72 -8.09
N ALA A 59 3.29 6.54 -9.03
CA ALA A 59 3.54 5.84 -10.28
C ALA A 59 4.66 6.52 -11.09
N THR A 60 4.68 7.85 -11.08
CA THR A 60 5.74 8.66 -11.69
C THR A 60 7.09 8.43 -11.01
N THR A 61 7.11 8.40 -9.68
CA THR A 61 8.35 8.18 -8.91
C THR A 61 8.92 6.78 -9.17
N ILE A 62 8.08 5.74 -9.20
CA ILE A 62 8.50 4.37 -9.50
C ILE A 62 8.88 4.19 -10.98
N GLY A 63 8.06 4.70 -11.89
CA GLY A 63 8.18 4.40 -13.32
C GLY A 63 9.24 5.21 -14.06
N LYS A 64 9.50 6.47 -13.66
CA LYS A 64 10.54 7.30 -14.31
C LYS A 64 11.56 7.93 -13.37
N GLY A 65 11.23 8.06 -12.08
CA GLY A 65 12.10 8.76 -11.13
C GLY A 65 13.16 7.87 -10.47
N LEU A 66 13.03 6.55 -10.53
CA LEU A 66 13.92 5.63 -9.81
C LEU A 66 15.09 5.12 -10.66
N LEU A 67 14.84 4.84 -11.93
CA LEU A 67 15.78 4.13 -12.81
C LEU A 67 15.91 4.85 -14.14
N ASP A 68 17.12 4.89 -14.70
CA ASP A 68 17.36 5.32 -16.08
C ASP A 68 16.80 4.28 -17.05
N GLN A 69 15.78 4.69 -17.79
CA GLN A 69 15.04 3.84 -18.71
C GLN A 69 15.85 3.48 -19.96
N ASN A 70 16.83 4.31 -20.33
CA ASN A 70 17.66 4.08 -21.52
C ASN A 70 18.65 2.93 -21.35
N ALA A 71 19.01 2.62 -20.10
CA ALA A 71 19.97 1.58 -19.75
C ALA A 71 19.29 0.27 -19.30
N LEU A 72 17.97 0.15 -19.46
CA LEU A 72 17.18 -0.98 -18.98
C LEU A 72 16.48 -1.74 -20.09
N GLN A 73 16.20 -2.99 -19.79
CA GLN A 73 15.45 -3.91 -20.67
C GLN A 73 14.30 -4.54 -19.89
N ALA A 74 13.24 -4.94 -20.60
CA ALA A 74 12.04 -5.49 -19.98
C ALA A 74 12.28 -6.80 -19.19
N ASN A 75 13.31 -7.59 -19.54
CA ASN A 75 13.71 -8.80 -18.79
C ASN A 75 14.17 -8.47 -17.36
N VAL A 76 14.83 -7.33 -17.14
CA VAL A 76 15.29 -6.87 -15.83
C VAL A 76 14.09 -6.59 -14.92
N ILE A 77 13.07 -5.91 -15.46
CA ILE A 77 11.83 -5.61 -14.72
C ILE A 77 11.04 -6.89 -14.43
N ILE A 78 11.02 -7.84 -15.36
CA ILE A 78 10.43 -9.17 -15.14
C ILE A 78 11.14 -9.90 -13.99
N ALA A 79 12.48 -9.90 -13.96
CA ALA A 79 13.25 -10.51 -12.88
C ALA A 79 12.97 -9.85 -11.51
N ALA A 80 12.88 -8.51 -11.48
CA ALA A 80 12.50 -7.75 -10.30
C ALA A 80 11.10 -8.14 -9.78
N LEU A 81 10.11 -8.25 -10.67
CA LEU A 81 8.75 -8.65 -10.33
C LEU A 81 8.69 -10.08 -9.79
N ILE A 82 9.40 -11.02 -10.43
CA ILE A 82 9.48 -12.41 -9.95
C ILE A 82 10.06 -12.45 -8.54
N SER A 83 11.16 -11.73 -8.29
CA SER A 83 11.77 -11.65 -6.96
C SER A 83 10.78 -11.12 -5.91
N ALA A 84 10.10 -10.02 -6.21
CA ALA A 84 9.12 -9.41 -5.31
C ALA A 84 7.92 -10.33 -5.04
N ILE A 85 7.39 -11.00 -6.08
CA ILE A 85 6.30 -11.97 -5.97
C ILE A 85 6.71 -13.16 -5.09
N LEU A 86 7.89 -13.74 -5.34
CA LEU A 86 8.39 -14.87 -4.54
C LEU A 86 8.53 -14.48 -3.07
N TRP A 87 9.09 -13.31 -2.78
CA TRP A 87 9.20 -12.82 -1.40
C TRP A 87 7.83 -12.63 -0.74
N ASN A 88 6.87 -12.05 -1.45
CA ASN A 88 5.51 -11.90 -0.96
C ASN A 88 4.85 -13.26 -0.70
N LEU A 89 4.99 -14.24 -1.60
CA LEU A 89 4.43 -15.58 -1.39
C LEU A 89 5.06 -16.29 -0.18
N ILE A 90 6.38 -16.20 -0.01
CA ILE A 90 7.10 -16.78 1.14
C ILE A 90 6.58 -16.16 2.45
N THR A 91 6.55 -14.84 2.53
CA THR A 91 6.12 -14.14 3.75
C THR A 91 4.64 -14.34 4.05
N TRP A 92 3.80 -14.43 3.00
CA TRP A 92 2.39 -14.80 3.14
C TRP A 92 2.23 -16.19 3.74
N TYR A 93 2.88 -17.19 3.14
CA TYR A 93 2.80 -18.59 3.58
C TYR A 93 3.26 -18.77 5.03
N LEU A 94 4.30 -18.05 5.43
CA LEU A 94 4.81 -18.04 6.81
C LEU A 94 3.97 -17.18 7.77
N GLY A 95 2.97 -16.45 7.27
CA GLY A 95 2.13 -15.55 8.06
C GLY A 95 2.89 -14.36 8.65
N ILE A 96 4.00 -13.97 8.02
CA ILE A 96 4.86 -12.86 8.44
C ILE A 96 4.34 -11.57 7.79
N PRO A 97 3.92 -10.56 8.57
CA PRO A 97 3.56 -9.26 8.01
C PRO A 97 4.81 -8.63 7.38
N SER A 98 4.78 -8.48 6.06
CA SER A 98 5.88 -7.95 5.25
C SER A 98 5.41 -6.72 4.46
N SER A 99 6.35 -5.99 3.89
CA SER A 99 6.07 -4.83 3.04
C SER A 99 6.30 -5.18 1.58
N SER A 100 5.22 -5.25 0.79
CA SER A 100 5.31 -5.39 -0.67
C SER A 100 6.05 -4.23 -1.33
N SER A 101 6.00 -3.02 -0.76
CA SER A 101 6.77 -1.86 -1.23
C SER A 101 8.27 -2.13 -1.20
N HIS A 102 8.78 -2.65 -0.07
CA HIS A 102 10.20 -2.97 0.08
C HIS A 102 10.59 -4.14 -0.84
N ALA A 103 9.72 -5.14 -0.99
CA ALA A 103 9.95 -6.26 -1.90
C ALA A 103 10.09 -5.78 -3.36
N LEU A 104 9.17 -4.94 -3.83
CA LEU A 104 9.19 -4.39 -5.18
C LEU A 104 10.40 -3.48 -5.42
N ILE A 105 10.63 -2.50 -4.55
CA ILE A 105 11.73 -1.55 -4.70
C ILE A 105 13.07 -2.28 -4.60
N GLY A 106 13.23 -3.19 -3.63
CA GLY A 106 14.43 -4.02 -3.51
C GLY A 106 14.67 -4.89 -4.73
N GLY A 107 13.62 -5.51 -5.28
CA GLY A 107 13.69 -6.28 -6.53
C GLY A 107 14.11 -5.42 -7.73
N LEU A 108 13.53 -4.23 -7.88
CA LEU A 108 13.85 -3.28 -8.95
C LEU A 108 15.31 -2.81 -8.86
N LEU A 109 15.75 -2.38 -7.67
CA LEU A 109 17.11 -1.92 -7.44
C LEU A 109 18.11 -3.06 -7.67
N GLY A 110 17.89 -4.23 -7.07
CA GLY A 110 18.80 -5.37 -7.17
C GLY A 110 18.97 -5.87 -8.61
N ALA A 111 17.86 -6.06 -9.33
CA ALA A 111 17.92 -6.50 -10.72
C ALA A 111 18.59 -5.46 -11.63
N SER A 112 18.28 -4.17 -11.45
CA SER A 112 18.82 -3.09 -12.28
C SER A 112 20.31 -2.88 -12.06
N VAL A 113 20.76 -2.87 -10.80
CA VAL A 113 22.19 -2.73 -10.47
C VAL A 113 22.99 -3.91 -11.01
N LEU A 114 22.47 -5.13 -10.92
CA LEU A 114 23.16 -6.30 -11.46
C LEU A 114 23.24 -6.28 -12.99
N SER A 115 22.21 -5.78 -13.67
CA SER A 115 22.17 -5.70 -15.13
C SER A 115 23.01 -4.57 -15.70
N SER A 116 22.95 -3.39 -15.10
CA SER A 116 23.40 -2.14 -15.74
C SER A 116 24.35 -1.31 -14.85
N GLY A 117 24.72 -1.82 -13.66
CA GLY A 117 25.59 -1.13 -12.71
C GLY A 117 24.89 -0.07 -11.87
N LEU A 118 25.63 0.60 -10.98
CA LEU A 118 25.07 1.57 -10.03
C LEU A 118 24.57 2.87 -10.68
N LEU A 119 25.11 3.23 -11.85
CA LEU A 119 24.76 4.47 -12.55
C LEU A 119 23.34 4.47 -13.14
N VAL A 120 22.68 3.31 -13.19
CA VAL A 120 21.27 3.22 -13.60
C VAL A 120 20.32 3.84 -12.57
N LEU A 121 20.78 4.05 -11.33
CA LEU A 121 19.95 4.57 -10.25
C LEU A 121 19.87 6.10 -10.31
N GLN A 122 18.65 6.63 -10.34
CA GLN A 122 18.43 8.06 -10.19
C GLN A 122 18.41 8.42 -8.70
N LEU A 123 19.47 9.11 -8.25
CA LEU A 123 19.68 9.41 -6.83
C LEU A 123 18.52 10.20 -6.21
N ASP A 124 17.96 11.19 -6.92
CA ASP A 124 16.88 12.02 -6.39
C ASP A 124 15.62 11.20 -6.09
N GLY A 125 15.21 10.33 -7.02
CA GLY A 125 14.06 9.45 -6.79
C GLY A 125 14.36 8.37 -5.75
N LEU A 126 15.57 7.81 -5.75
CA LEU A 126 15.98 6.85 -4.72
C LEU A 126 15.91 7.46 -3.32
N ILE A 127 16.49 8.65 -3.11
CA ILE A 127 16.45 9.37 -1.84
C ILE A 127 15.00 9.65 -1.45
N LYS A 128 14.16 10.12 -2.38
CA LYS A 128 12.73 10.37 -2.12
C LYS A 128 12.01 9.10 -1.63
N ILE A 129 12.27 7.95 -2.25
CA ILE A 129 11.70 6.66 -1.85
C ILE A 129 12.21 6.24 -0.47
N LEU A 130 13.52 6.30 -0.24
CA LEU A 130 14.12 5.89 1.04
C LEU A 130 13.62 6.75 2.20
N VAL A 131 13.54 8.07 1.99
CA VAL A 131 12.97 9.01 2.97
C VAL A 131 11.51 8.69 3.24
N ALA A 132 10.70 8.46 2.20
CA ALA A 132 9.29 8.10 2.38
C ALA A 132 9.11 6.79 3.17
N LEU A 133 9.88 5.74 2.84
CA LEU A 133 9.83 4.45 3.53
C LEU A 133 10.31 4.54 4.98
N PHE A 134 11.32 5.37 5.26
CA PHE A 134 11.88 5.51 6.61
C PHE A 134 11.06 6.44 7.52
N ILE A 135 10.58 7.57 6.99
CA ILE A 135 9.87 8.59 7.77
C ILE A 135 8.40 8.21 7.99
N SER A 136 7.76 7.53 7.04
CA SER A 136 6.33 7.23 7.15
C SER A 136 5.92 6.39 8.37
N PRO A 137 6.67 5.37 8.84
CA PRO A 137 6.33 4.67 10.07
C PRO A 137 6.47 5.57 11.31
N ILE A 138 7.50 6.42 11.35
CA ILE A 138 7.70 7.41 12.43
C ILE A 138 6.51 8.37 12.49
N LEU A 139 6.09 8.89 11.34
CA LEU A 139 4.89 9.73 11.25
C LEU A 139 3.63 8.95 11.62
N GLY A 140 3.52 7.67 11.23
CA GLY A 140 2.43 6.79 11.64
C GLY A 140 2.29 6.74 13.16
N PHE A 141 3.39 6.51 13.87
CA PHE A 141 3.43 6.52 15.34
C PHE A 141 3.06 7.88 15.92
N VAL A 142 3.72 8.95 15.48
CA VAL A 142 3.52 10.31 16.01
C VAL A 142 2.09 10.78 15.79
N VAL A 143 1.56 10.62 14.57
CA VAL A 143 0.18 11.00 14.24
C VAL A 143 -0.81 10.11 14.98
N GLY A 144 -0.56 8.80 15.08
CA GLY A 144 -1.36 7.86 15.87
C GLY A 144 -1.52 8.34 17.32
N PHE A 145 -0.40 8.62 17.98
CA PHE A 145 -0.33 9.14 19.34
C PHE A 145 -1.15 10.43 19.53
N PHE A 146 -0.97 11.41 18.65
CA PHE A 146 -1.71 12.67 18.76
C PHE A 146 -3.20 12.50 18.48
N VAL A 147 -3.58 11.67 17.50
CA VAL A 147 -4.99 11.41 17.17
C VAL A 147 -5.69 10.72 18.34
N ILE A 148 -5.07 9.71 18.97
CA ILE A 148 -5.68 9.03 20.13
C ILE A 148 -5.76 9.94 21.35
N ARG A 149 -4.72 10.75 21.63
CA ARG A 149 -4.72 11.74 22.72
C ARG A 149 -5.83 12.78 22.54
N LEU A 150 -5.95 13.33 21.33
CA LEU A 150 -7.02 14.27 20.99
C LEU A 150 -8.39 13.62 21.12
N THR A 151 -8.55 12.39 20.61
CA THR A 151 -9.82 11.66 20.69
C THR A 151 -10.24 11.45 22.14
N PHE A 152 -9.35 10.99 23.02
CA PHE A 152 -9.65 10.82 24.44
C PHE A 152 -9.99 12.14 25.13
N TRP A 153 -9.32 13.23 24.77
CA TRP A 153 -9.65 14.55 25.30
C TRP A 153 -11.06 15.00 24.88
N VAL A 154 -11.44 14.81 23.62
CA VAL A 154 -12.79 15.13 23.10
C VAL A 154 -13.88 14.30 23.77
N VAL A 155 -13.63 13.01 24.02
CA VAL A 155 -14.64 12.10 24.59
C VAL A 155 -14.52 11.88 26.09
N ARG A 156 -13.75 12.70 26.82
CA ARG A 156 -13.45 12.51 28.25
C ARG A 156 -14.70 12.45 29.14
N ASP A 157 -15.74 13.21 28.77
CA ASP A 157 -17.01 13.31 29.51
C ASP A 157 -18.11 12.41 28.89
N ALA A 158 -17.77 11.58 27.91
CA ALA A 158 -18.72 10.74 27.21
C ALA A 158 -19.08 9.47 27.99
N SER A 159 -20.35 9.06 27.93
CA SER A 159 -20.79 7.78 28.51
C SER A 159 -20.17 6.58 27.77
N PRO A 160 -20.12 5.37 28.40
CA PRO A 160 -19.64 4.15 27.75
C PRO A 160 -20.34 3.80 26.42
N ARG A 161 -21.54 4.36 26.16
CA ARG A 161 -22.27 4.21 24.91
C ARG A 161 -21.54 4.79 23.69
N ILE A 162 -20.54 5.65 23.89
CA ILE A 162 -19.71 6.22 22.80
C ILE A 162 -19.01 5.14 21.97
N SER A 163 -18.81 3.93 22.52
CA SER A 163 -18.32 2.78 21.78
C SER A 163 -19.17 2.45 20.53
N HIS A 164 -20.50 2.65 20.59
CA HIS A 164 -21.38 2.46 19.43
C HIS A 164 -21.11 3.47 18.31
N PHE A 165 -20.78 4.72 18.67
CA PHE A 165 -20.37 5.74 17.72
C PHE A 165 -19.06 5.33 17.02
N PHE A 166 -18.04 4.94 17.79
CA PHE A 166 -16.76 4.49 17.24
C PHE A 166 -16.87 3.24 16.36
N ARG A 167 -17.81 2.34 16.63
CA ARG A 167 -18.10 1.21 15.74
C ARG A 167 -18.70 1.64 14.41
N ARG A 168 -19.58 2.66 14.39
CA ARG A 168 -20.23 3.14 13.16
C ARG A 168 -19.28 4.00 12.32
N ILE A 169 -18.58 4.94 12.95
CA ILE A 169 -17.66 5.84 12.24
C ILE A 169 -16.46 5.10 11.63
N GLN A 170 -16.11 3.93 12.17
CA GLN A 170 -15.08 3.06 11.59
C GLN A 170 -15.34 2.70 10.13
N ILE A 171 -16.60 2.64 9.70
CA ILE A 171 -16.98 2.42 8.30
C ILE A 171 -16.40 3.53 7.42
N LEU A 172 -16.55 4.79 7.82
CA LEU A 172 -16.02 5.93 7.07
C LEU A 172 -14.48 5.94 7.09
N THR A 173 -13.87 5.68 8.24
CA THR A 173 -12.41 5.64 8.33
C THR A 173 -11.79 4.46 7.58
N LEU A 174 -12.50 3.33 7.48
CA LEU A 174 -12.12 2.18 6.67
C LEU A 174 -12.14 2.53 5.17
N ILE A 175 -13.15 3.28 4.72
CA ILE A 175 -13.19 3.81 3.35
C ILE A 175 -12.00 4.75 3.12
N GLY A 176 -11.76 5.69 4.04
CA GLY A 176 -10.63 6.61 3.95
C GLY A 176 -9.28 5.89 3.87
N LEU A 177 -9.08 4.87 4.70
CA LEU A 177 -7.88 4.03 4.68
C LEU A 177 -7.77 3.23 3.37
N GLY A 178 -8.85 2.61 2.90
CA GLY A 178 -8.87 1.89 1.62
C GLY A 178 -8.54 2.80 0.44
N LEU A 179 -9.12 4.01 0.39
CA LEU A 179 -8.81 5.02 -0.62
C LEU A 179 -7.31 5.37 -0.61
N SER A 180 -6.76 5.68 0.57
CA SER A 180 -5.33 6.00 0.71
C SER A 180 -4.42 4.85 0.28
N HIS A 181 -4.81 3.61 0.62
CA HIS A 181 -4.08 2.39 0.24
C HIS A 181 -4.07 2.24 -1.28
N GLY A 182 -5.24 2.33 -1.93
CA GLY A 182 -5.34 2.26 -3.39
C GLY A 182 -4.49 3.32 -4.09
N THR A 183 -4.56 4.56 -3.62
CA THR A 183 -3.74 5.67 -4.14
C THR A 183 -2.24 5.41 -4.01
N ASN A 184 -1.77 4.81 -2.92
CA ASN A 184 -0.34 4.52 -2.74
C ASN A 184 0.10 3.26 -3.49
N ASP A 185 -0.62 2.17 -3.33
CA ASP A 185 -0.15 0.83 -3.70
C ASP A 185 -0.41 0.49 -5.15
N ALA A 186 -1.62 0.75 -5.66
CA ALA A 186 -1.94 0.47 -7.06
C ALA A 186 -1.02 1.27 -7.99
N GLN A 187 -0.65 2.49 -7.59
CA GLN A 187 0.28 3.34 -8.35
C GLN A 187 1.67 2.74 -8.50
N LYS A 188 2.16 1.90 -7.58
CA LYS A 188 3.47 1.25 -7.72
C LYS A 188 3.46 0.32 -8.93
N THR A 189 2.41 -0.48 -9.05
CA THR A 189 2.19 -1.37 -10.19
C THR A 189 1.95 -0.57 -11.47
N MET A 190 1.17 0.52 -11.42
CA MET A 190 1.01 1.42 -12.57
C MET A 190 2.37 1.93 -13.08
N GLY A 191 3.24 2.37 -12.16
CA GLY A 191 4.58 2.84 -12.51
C GLY A 191 5.42 1.77 -13.21
N VAL A 192 5.35 0.52 -12.75
CA VAL A 192 6.08 -0.61 -13.36
C VAL A 192 5.51 -0.98 -14.73
N ILE A 193 4.19 -1.02 -14.90
CA ILE A 193 3.56 -1.31 -16.19
C ILE A 193 3.88 -0.20 -17.19
N THR A 194 3.76 1.06 -16.79
CA THR A 194 4.09 2.22 -17.65
C THR A 194 5.57 2.24 -18.01
N LEU A 195 6.47 1.93 -17.08
CA LEU A 195 7.89 1.73 -17.41
C LEU A 195 8.05 0.63 -18.47
N GLY A 196 7.35 -0.50 -18.32
CA GLY A 196 7.34 -1.57 -19.32
C GLY A 196 6.88 -1.13 -20.71
N LEU A 197 5.89 -0.22 -20.81
CA LEU A 197 5.45 0.35 -22.10
C LEU A 197 6.54 1.22 -22.73
N VAL A 198 7.21 2.06 -21.92
CA VAL A 198 8.30 2.90 -22.42
C VAL A 198 9.47 2.06 -22.91
N LEU A 199 9.87 1.02 -22.17
CA LEU A 199 10.97 0.13 -22.54
C LEU A 199 10.74 -0.66 -23.84
N VAL A 200 9.48 -0.85 -24.24
CA VAL A 200 9.11 -1.58 -25.46
C VAL A 200 8.94 -0.62 -26.65
N GLY A 201 9.01 0.70 -26.41
CA GLY A 201 8.90 1.73 -27.45
C GLY A 201 7.46 2.15 -27.78
N ASP A 202 6.46 1.64 -27.05
CA ASP A 202 5.05 2.00 -27.25
C ASP A 202 4.72 3.41 -26.69
N MET A 203 5.64 4.02 -25.94
CA MET A 203 5.46 5.32 -25.31
C MET A 203 6.78 6.09 -25.28
N GLN A 204 6.79 7.31 -25.84
CA GLN A 204 7.95 8.21 -25.80
C GLN A 204 7.95 9.09 -24.54
N ASP A 205 6.78 9.62 -24.16
CA ASP A 205 6.60 10.44 -22.96
C ASP A 205 5.91 9.65 -21.84
N PHE A 206 6.54 9.59 -20.68
CA PHE A 206 5.96 8.90 -19.51
C PHE A 206 4.67 9.59 -19.04
N HIS A 207 3.54 8.95 -19.30
CA HIS A 207 2.23 9.26 -18.73
C HIS A 207 1.52 7.95 -18.39
N VAL A 208 0.73 7.92 -17.32
CA VAL A 208 0.02 6.69 -16.91
C VAL A 208 -1.32 6.61 -17.64
N PRO A 209 -1.52 5.66 -18.57
CA PRO A 209 -2.79 5.53 -19.30
C PRO A 209 -3.93 5.09 -18.39
N LEU A 210 -5.16 5.51 -18.70
CA LEU A 210 -6.35 5.17 -17.91
C LEU A 210 -6.55 3.66 -17.75
N TRP A 211 -6.23 2.86 -18.78
CA TRP A 211 -6.35 1.42 -18.70
C TRP A 211 -5.35 0.81 -17.70
N VAL A 212 -4.15 1.39 -17.55
CA VAL A 212 -3.15 0.96 -16.56
C VAL A 212 -3.65 1.25 -15.16
N ILE A 213 -4.26 2.42 -14.97
CA ILE A 213 -4.92 2.80 -13.70
C ILE A 213 -6.01 1.79 -13.38
N ALA A 214 -6.93 1.53 -14.32
CA ALA A 214 -8.04 0.61 -14.11
C ALA A 214 -7.61 -0.83 -13.88
N ALA A 215 -6.63 -1.33 -14.64
CA ALA A 215 -6.13 -2.70 -14.50
C ALA A 215 -5.43 -2.92 -13.16
N SER A 216 -4.57 -1.98 -12.74
CA SER A 216 -3.87 -2.07 -11.45
C SER A 216 -4.86 -1.93 -10.29
N ALA A 217 -5.74 -0.92 -10.33
CA ALA A 217 -6.79 -0.73 -9.34
C ALA A 217 -7.71 -1.96 -9.21
N ALA A 218 -8.07 -2.59 -10.32
CA ALA A 218 -8.86 -3.82 -10.31
C ALA A 218 -8.09 -5.00 -9.70
N ALA A 219 -6.83 -5.19 -10.08
CA ALA A 219 -6.01 -6.29 -9.56
C ALA A 219 -5.86 -6.23 -8.04
N ILE A 220 -5.45 -5.06 -7.51
CA ILE A 220 -5.28 -4.90 -6.06
C ILE A 220 -6.61 -4.97 -5.30
N ALA A 221 -7.71 -4.44 -5.87
CA ALA A 221 -9.03 -4.51 -5.24
C ALA A 221 -9.57 -5.94 -5.20
N LEU A 222 -9.38 -6.71 -6.27
CA LEU A 222 -9.73 -8.14 -6.31
C LEU A 222 -8.95 -8.92 -5.26
N GLY A 223 -7.64 -8.69 -5.14
CA GLY A 223 -6.83 -9.29 -4.08
C GLY A 223 -7.33 -8.90 -2.68
N THR A 224 -7.64 -7.62 -2.49
CA THR A 224 -8.18 -7.08 -1.23
C THR A 224 -9.50 -7.75 -0.85
N SER A 225 -10.36 -8.04 -1.83
CA SER A 225 -11.66 -8.67 -1.59
C SER A 225 -11.58 -10.12 -1.08
N LEU A 226 -10.50 -10.85 -1.42
CA LEU A 226 -10.29 -12.23 -0.98
C LEU A 226 -9.78 -12.31 0.46
N GLY A 227 -8.93 -11.36 0.85
CA GLY A 227 -8.41 -11.22 2.19
C GLY A 227 -7.29 -12.20 2.56
N GLY A 228 -6.20 -11.68 3.12
CA GLY A 228 -5.08 -12.47 3.63
C GLY A 228 -5.37 -13.03 5.03
N TRP A 229 -6.19 -14.07 5.14
CA TRP A 229 -6.68 -14.59 6.44
C TRP A 229 -5.60 -14.92 7.46
N GLN A 230 -4.47 -15.49 7.03
CA GLN A 230 -3.35 -15.79 7.90
C GLN A 230 -2.79 -14.50 8.54
N LEU A 231 -2.61 -13.45 7.74
CA LEU A 231 -2.11 -12.14 8.19
C LEU A 231 -3.15 -11.37 9.02
N ILE A 232 -4.44 -11.43 8.64
CA ILE A 232 -5.54 -10.84 9.42
C ILE A 232 -5.55 -11.44 10.83
N ARG A 233 -5.36 -12.76 10.96
CA ARG A 233 -5.26 -13.42 12.28
C ARG A 233 -4.00 -13.00 13.04
N THR A 234 -2.85 -12.89 12.38
CA THR A 234 -1.61 -12.42 13.01
C THR A 234 -1.76 -11.00 13.56
N LEU A 235 -2.23 -10.05 12.74
CA LEU A 235 -2.35 -8.64 13.13
C LEU A 235 -3.51 -8.39 14.12
N GLY A 236 -4.65 -9.05 13.91
CA GLY A 236 -5.85 -8.84 14.73
C GLY A 236 -5.83 -9.57 16.08
N GLY A 237 -5.03 -10.63 16.23
CA GLY A 237 -5.05 -11.49 17.43
C GLY A 237 -3.83 -11.37 18.34
N LYS A 238 -2.65 -11.00 17.81
CA LYS A 238 -1.37 -11.14 18.55
C LYS A 238 -0.75 -9.83 19.03
N MET A 239 -1.16 -8.65 18.53
CA MET A 239 -0.49 -7.39 18.88
C MET A 239 -1.08 -6.72 20.13
N PHE A 240 -2.40 -6.52 20.22
CA PHE A 240 -3.07 -5.93 21.40
C PHE A 240 -4.60 -6.15 21.34
N ARG A 241 -5.32 -6.00 22.46
CA ARG A 241 -6.80 -5.99 22.46
C ARG A 241 -7.34 -4.69 21.85
N ILE A 242 -7.66 -4.73 20.56
CA ILE A 242 -8.14 -3.57 19.81
C ILE A 242 -9.61 -3.26 20.18
N ARG A 243 -9.85 -2.04 20.66
CA ARG A 243 -11.20 -1.48 20.88
C ARG A 243 -11.62 -0.65 19.66
N PRO A 244 -12.92 -0.40 19.44
CA PRO A 244 -13.40 0.40 18.31
C PRO A 244 -12.74 1.78 18.17
N ILE A 245 -12.43 2.43 19.30
CA ILE A 245 -11.72 3.71 19.30
C ILE A 245 -10.30 3.60 18.73
N HIS A 246 -9.56 2.52 19.04
CA HIS A 246 -8.22 2.32 18.50
C HIS A 246 -8.25 2.07 16.98
N GLY A 247 -9.25 1.32 16.50
CA GLY A 247 -9.45 1.13 15.06
C GLY A 247 -9.76 2.45 14.34
N PHE A 248 -10.62 3.28 14.93
CA PHE A 248 -10.91 4.61 14.40
C PHE A 248 -9.66 5.50 14.32
N THR A 249 -8.88 5.58 15.40
CA THR A 249 -7.73 6.49 15.45
C THR A 249 -6.58 6.02 14.58
N SER A 250 -6.29 4.72 14.55
CA SER A 250 -5.23 4.18 13.69
C SER A 250 -5.58 4.29 12.21
N HIS A 251 -6.87 4.17 11.84
CA HIS A 251 -7.32 4.41 10.47
C HIS A 251 -7.12 5.85 10.04
N ILE A 252 -7.49 6.82 10.88
CA ILE A 252 -7.28 8.25 10.56
C ILE A 252 -5.80 8.55 10.40
N ALA A 253 -4.98 8.11 11.36
CA ALA A 253 -3.55 8.36 11.33
C ALA A 253 -2.89 7.71 10.12
N GLY A 254 -3.15 6.41 9.90
CA GLY A 254 -2.61 5.66 8.78
C GLY A 254 -3.07 6.22 7.43
N ALA A 255 -4.37 6.48 7.27
CA ALA A 255 -4.91 7.04 6.03
C ALA A 255 -4.29 8.41 5.72
N SER A 256 -4.12 9.26 6.73
CA SER A 256 -3.52 10.59 6.57
C SER A 256 -2.06 10.49 6.12
N VAL A 257 -1.26 9.67 6.80
CA VAL A 257 0.17 9.50 6.47
C VAL A 257 0.35 8.88 5.09
N ILE A 258 -0.41 7.83 4.77
CA ILE A 258 -0.33 7.14 3.47
C ILE A 258 -0.77 8.08 2.34
N LEU A 259 -1.91 8.78 2.50
CA LEU A 259 -2.42 9.65 1.46
C LEU A 259 -1.51 10.86 1.22
N VAL A 260 -1.04 11.53 2.28
CA VAL A 260 -0.11 12.66 2.14
C VAL A 260 1.17 12.23 1.46
N ALA A 261 1.76 11.09 1.86
CA ALA A 261 2.96 10.59 1.21
C ALA A 261 2.71 10.24 -0.27
N ALA A 262 1.57 9.63 -0.59
CA ALA A 262 1.21 9.30 -1.97
C ALA A 262 1.00 10.55 -2.84
N LEU A 263 0.38 11.60 -2.31
CA LEU A 263 0.22 12.89 -3.00
C LEU A 263 1.57 13.58 -3.25
N LEU A 264 2.52 13.44 -2.33
CA LEU A 264 3.90 13.90 -2.52
C LEU A 264 4.71 12.96 -3.46
N GLY A 265 4.13 11.83 -3.87
CA GLY A 265 4.76 10.81 -4.70
C GLY A 265 5.82 9.98 -3.96
N GLY A 266 5.80 9.95 -2.63
CA GLY A 266 6.64 9.06 -1.83
C GLY A 266 5.94 7.71 -1.61
N PRO A 267 6.36 6.62 -2.26
CA PRO A 267 5.79 5.30 -2.00
C PRO A 267 6.08 4.88 -0.54
N VAL A 268 5.04 4.50 0.19
CA VAL A 268 5.19 4.07 1.59
C VAL A 268 4.84 2.59 1.79
N SER A 269 5.21 2.05 2.95
CA SER A 269 4.80 0.73 3.42
C SER A 269 3.54 0.84 4.28
N THR A 270 2.39 0.42 3.74
CA THR A 270 1.13 0.42 4.50
C THR A 270 1.26 -0.44 5.76
N THR A 271 1.92 -1.59 5.67
CA THR A 271 2.19 -2.48 6.82
C THR A 271 2.88 -1.75 7.96
N GLN A 272 3.98 -1.04 7.68
CA GLN A 272 4.75 -0.37 8.73
C GLN A 272 4.05 0.88 9.26
N VAL A 273 3.40 1.65 8.38
CA VAL A 273 2.62 2.84 8.78
C VAL A 273 1.47 2.44 9.69
N MET A 274 0.67 1.43 9.30
CA MET A 274 -0.45 0.95 10.11
C MET A 274 0.00 0.31 11.41
N SER A 275 1.05 -0.51 11.39
CA SER A 275 1.59 -1.09 12.63
C SER A 275 2.04 0.01 13.60
N SER A 276 2.74 1.02 13.10
CA SER A 276 3.22 2.13 13.92
C SER A 276 2.07 3.00 14.43
N ALA A 277 1.06 3.27 13.61
CA ALA A 277 -0.13 4.04 14.00
C ALA A 277 -1.05 3.32 14.99
N ILE A 278 -0.98 1.99 15.09
CA ILE A 278 -1.66 1.21 16.13
C ILE A 278 -0.88 1.26 17.45
N ILE A 279 0.46 1.31 17.38
CA ILE A 279 1.33 1.33 18.57
C ILE A 279 1.35 2.73 19.23
N GLY A 280 1.36 3.80 18.42
CA GLY A 280 1.32 5.18 18.90
C GLY A 280 -0.01 5.56 19.51
#